data_AF-A0A258FNZ1-F1
#
_entry.id   AF-A0A258FNZ1-F1
#
_cell.length_a   1.000
_cell.length_b   1.000
_cell.length_c   1.000
_cell.angle_alpha   90.00
_cell.angle_beta   90.00
_cell.angle_gamma   90.00
#
_symmetry.space_group_name_H-M   'P 1'
#
loop_
_entity.id
_entity.type
_entity.pdbx_description
1 polymer ?
#
loop_
_entity_poly.entity_id
_entity_poly.type
_entity_poly.pdbx_seq_one_letter_code
_entity_poly.pdbx_strand_id
1 'polypeptide(L)' 'MSLRRYLPILDWGSRYGRETLANDLLAAVIVTIMLIPQSLAYAMLAGLPPQVGLYASI' A
#
# COMPACT_ATOMS: atom_id res chain seq x y z
N MET A 1 16.52 15.60 -25.20
CA MET A 1 15.30 14.97 -24.68
C MET A 1 15.46 14.77 -23.18
N SER A 2 14.62 15.37 -22.35
CA SER A 2 14.83 15.36 -20.89
C SER A 2 14.33 14.06 -20.27
N LEU A 3 15.22 13.32 -19.62
CA LEU A 3 14.99 12.02 -18.98
C LEU A 3 13.82 12.04 -17.97
N ARG A 4 13.52 13.22 -17.42
CA ARG A 4 12.40 13.49 -16.50
C ARG A 4 11.01 13.23 -17.11
N ARG A 5 10.86 13.24 -18.45
CA ARG A 5 9.59 12.94 -19.12
C ARG A 5 9.29 11.43 -19.18
N TYR A 6 10.33 10.60 -19.15
CA TYR A 6 10.21 9.15 -19.17
C TYR A 6 10.25 8.55 -17.76
N LEU A 7 10.90 9.23 -16.80
CA LEU A 7 11.05 8.79 -15.42
C LEU A 7 10.45 9.83 -14.45
N PRO A 8 9.11 9.82 -14.23
CA PRO A 8 8.45 10.76 -13.32
C PRO A 8 8.96 10.67 -11.87
N ILE A 9 9.58 9.55 -11.50
CA ILE A 9 10.27 9.35 -10.21
C ILE A 9 11.38 10.34 -9.92
N LEU A 10 12.02 10.89 -10.96
CA LEU A 10 13.05 11.90 -10.79
C LEU A 10 12.47 13.30 -10.46
N ASP A 11 11.19 13.54 -10.72
CA ASP A 11 10.52 14.80 -10.37
C ASP A 11 9.90 14.75 -8.97
N TRP A 12 9.13 13.69 -8.65
CA TRP A 12 8.54 13.58 -7.31
C TRP A 12 9.58 13.19 -6.25
N GLY A 13 10.55 12.33 -6.60
CA GLY A 13 11.62 11.91 -5.69
C GLY A 13 12.52 13.07 -5.25
N SER A 14 12.75 14.07 -6.11
CA SER A 14 13.52 15.25 -5.72
C SER A 14 12.77 16.21 -4.80
N ARG A 15 11.44 16.09 -4.71
CA ARG A 15 10.57 16.87 -3.82
C ARG A 15 10.18 16.07 -2.58
N TYR A 16 10.59 14.81 -2.49
CA TYR A 16 10.28 13.92 -1.38
C TYR A 16 11.05 14.34 -0.13
N GLY A 17 10.32 14.82 0.87
CA GLY A 17 10.89 15.37 2.10
C GLY A 17 10.59 14.51 3.32
N ARG A 18 11.14 14.93 4.48
CA ARG A 18 10.87 14.30 5.78
C ARG A 18 9.39 14.33 6.18
N GLU A 19 8.68 15.38 5.80
CA GLU A 19 7.24 15.51 6.05
C GLU A 19 6.43 14.52 5.21
N THR A 20 6.76 14.36 3.93
CA THR A 20 6.15 13.36 3.04
C THR A 20 6.39 11.94 3.57
N LEU A 21 7.60 11.65 4.05
CA LEU A 21 7.93 10.36 4.67
C LEU A 21 7.07 10.08 5.92
N ALA A 22 6.90 11.07 6.80
CA ALA A 22 6.09 10.91 8.00
C ALA A 22 4.60 10.68 7.67
N ASN A 23 4.08 11.40 6.69
CA ASN A 23 2.71 11.23 6.20
C ASN A 23 2.52 9.86 5.54
N ASP A 24 3.47 9.41 4.72
CA ASP A 24 3.45 8.08 4.10
C ASP A 24 3.52 6.96 5.14
N LEU A 25 4.31 7.13 6.21
CA LEU A 25 4.38 6.15 7.30
C LEU A 25 3.05 6.01 8.03
N LEU A 26 2.39 7.13 8.36
CA LEU A 26 1.06 7.09 8.97
C LEU A 26 0.03 6.47 8.02
N ALA A 27 0.05 6.86 6.74
CA ALA A 27 -0.82 6.29 5.72
C ALA A 27 -0.59 4.77 5.58
N ALA A 28 0.67 4.32 5.56
CA ALA A 28 1.02 2.90 5.48
C ALA A 28 0.49 2.11 6.70
N VAL A 29 0.61 2.66 7.91
CA VAL A 29 0.07 2.03 9.12
C VAL A 29 -1.45 1.91 9.05
N ILE A 30 -2.14 2.99 8.67
CA ILE A 30 -3.60 3.01 8.54
C ILE A 30 -4.06 1.98 7.50
N VAL A 31 -3.45 1.99 6.31
CA VAL A 31 -3.79 1.07 5.22
C VAL A 31 -3.54 -0.37 5.65
N THR A 32 -2.42 -0.66 6.31
CA THR A 32 -2.12 -2.02 6.80
C THR A 32 -3.18 -2.51 7.79
N ILE A 33 -3.60 -1.66 8.72
CA ILE A 33 -4.66 -1.99 9.69
C ILE A 33 -5.99 -2.21 8.98
N MET A 34 -6.33 -1.40 7.97
CA MET A 34 -7.59 -1.53 7.21
C MET A 34 -7.62 -2.77 6.30
N LEU A 35 -6.47 -3.22 5.80
CA LEU A 35 -6.37 -4.41 4.94
C LEU A 35 -6.74 -5.71 5.68
N ILE A 36 -6.54 -5.78 7.00
CA ILE A 36 -6.89 -6.96 7.81
C ILE A 36 -8.40 -7.25 7.80
N PRO A 37 -9.29 -6.32 8.23
CA PRO A 37 -10.72 -6.55 8.18
C PRO A 37 -11.24 -6.61 6.75
N GLN A 38 -10.66 -5.84 5.81
CA GLN A 38 -11.09 -5.84 4.41
C GLN A 38 -10.82 -7.19 3.73
N SER A 39 -9.64 -7.77 3.91
CA SER A 39 -9.31 -9.11 3.38
C SER A 39 -10.16 -10.20 4.02
N LEU A 40 -10.44 -10.11 5.32
CA LEU A 40 -11.35 -11.02 6.02
C LEU A 40 -12.78 -10.95 5.46
N ALA A 41 -13.30 -9.74 5.24
CA ALA A 41 -14.63 -9.54 4.65
C ALA A 41 -14.73 -10.15 3.25
N TYR A 42 -13.70 -9.98 2.42
CA TYR A 42 -13.66 -10.60 1.09
C TYR A 42 -13.55 -12.13 1.16
N ALA A 43 -12.76 -12.69 2.09
CA ALA A 43 -12.67 -14.14 2.30
C ALA A 43 -14.03 -14.73 2.73
N MET A 44 -14.75 -14.04 3.62
CA MET A 44 -16.10 -14.44 4.05
C MET A 44 -17.11 -14.37 2.91
N LEU A 45 -17.08 -13.32 2.08
CA LEU A 45 -17.95 -13.20 0.90
C LEU A 45 -17.65 -14.29 -0.15
N ALA A 46 -16.40 -14.71 -0.28
CA ALA A 46 -16.00 -15.80 -1.17
C ALA A 46 -16.29 -17.21 -0.60
N GLY A 47 -16.79 -17.33 0.64
CA GLY A 47 -17.08 -18.62 1.28
C GLY A 47 -15.83 -19.44 1.65
N LEU A 48 -14.65 -18.81 1.67
CA LEU A 48 -13.38 -19.46 1.93
C LEU A 48 -13.06 -19.45 3.44
N PRO A 49 -12.39 -20.49 3.99
CA PRO A 49 -11.92 -20.47 5.37
C PRO A 49 -11.00 -19.26 5.59
N PRO A 50 -11.20 -18.45 6.65
CA PRO A 50 -10.43 -17.21 6.89
C PRO A 50 -8.91 -17.44 7.01
N GLN A 51 -8.48 -18.69 7.25
CA GLN A 51 -7.07 -19.08 7.28
C GLN A 51 -6.40 -19.03 5.90
N VAL A 52 -7.15 -19.17 4.79
CA VAL A 52 -6.58 -19.10 3.42
C VAL A 52 -6.16 -17.68 3.06
N GLY A 53 -6.85 -16.65 3.58
CA GLY A 53 -6.47 -15.25 3.42
C GLY A 53 -5.14 -14.90 4.09
N LEU A 54 -4.76 -15.60 5.16
CA LEU A 54 -3.45 -15.45 5.81
C LEU A 54 -2.31 -16.09 5.01
N TYR A 55 -2.57 -17.21 4.29
CA TYR A 55 -1.55 -17.88 3.47
C TYR A 55 -1.33 -17.24 2.10
N ALA A 56 -2.32 -16.54 1.54
CA ALA A 56 -2.19 -15.86 0.24
C ALA A 56 -1.49 -14.49 0.32
N SER A 57 -1.24 -13.98 1.54
CA SER A 57 -0.53 -12.73 1.81
C SER A 57 0.98 -12.91 2.06
N ILE A 58 1.51 -14.14 1.87
CA ILE A 58 2.95 -14.46 1.87
C ILE A 58 3.38 -14.82 0.45
#